data_AF-A0A957LRE3-F1
#
_entry.id   AF-A0A957LRE3-F1
#
_cell.length_a   1.000
_cell.length_b   1.000
_cell.length_c   1.000
_cell.angle_alpha   90.00
_cell.angle_beta   90.00
_cell.angle_gamma   90.00
#
_symmetry.space_group_name_H-M   'P 1'
#
loop_
_entity.id
_entity.type
_entity.pdbx_description
1 polymer ?
#
loop_
_entity_poly.entity_id
_entity_poly.type
_entity_poly.pdbx_seq_one_letter_code
_entity_poly.pdbx_strand_id
1 'polypeptide(L)' 'MNTETQTQELWQRRLQLFPITAEVRPSPRDGSPALTVGGCDLDALAHEYGTPLYCFDAATLDAAAEQYRRSLAAH' A
#
# COMPACT_ATOMS: atom_id res chain seq x y z
N MET A 1 13.30 -1.27 27.65
CA MET A 1 12.62 -1.10 26.35
C MET A 1 11.25 -0.49 26.61
N ASN A 2 11.04 0.78 26.26
CA ASN A 2 9.84 1.53 26.66
C ASN A 2 8.62 1.12 25.82
N THR A 3 7.42 1.20 26.41
CA THR A 3 6.15 0.81 25.77
C THR A 3 5.82 1.61 24.50
N GLU A 4 6.23 2.89 24.46
CA GLU A 4 6.11 3.75 23.27
C GLU A 4 6.94 3.22 22.09
N THR A 5 8.18 2.78 22.35
CA THR A 5 9.05 2.21 21.32
C THR A 5 8.48 0.92 20.73
N GLN A 6 7.96 0.03 21.59
CA GLN A 6 7.30 -1.21 21.14
C GLN A 6 6.07 -0.93 20.27
N THR A 7 5.28 0.08 20.66
CA THR A 7 4.08 0.48 19.91
C THR A 7 4.45 1.02 18.53
N GLN A 8 5.47 1.88 18.45
CA GLN A 8 5.97 2.42 17.18
C GLN A 8 6.48 1.31 16.25
N GLU A 9 7.24 0.34 16.76
CA GLU A 9 7.71 -0.80 15.97
C GLU A 9 6.55 -1.65 15.41
N LEU A 10 5.52 -1.88 16.21
CA LEU A 10 4.32 -2.61 15.76
C LEU A 10 3.60 -1.86 14.64
N TRP A 11 3.47 -0.53 14.73
CA TRP A 11 2.85 0.27 13.68
C TRP A 11 3.65 0.22 12.38
N GLN A 12 4.97 0.36 12.45
CA GLN A 12 5.84 0.29 11.27
C GLN A 12 5.73 -1.05 10.56
N ARG A 13 5.72 -2.16 11.31
CA ARG A 13 5.51 -3.51 10.75
C ARG A 13 4.15 -3.67 10.07
N ARG A 14 3.09 -3.06 10.61
CA ARG A 14 1.75 -3.11 9.98
C ARG A 14 1.70 -2.32 8.67
N LEU A 15 2.38 -1.17 8.61
CA LEU A 15 2.44 -0.37 7.38
C LEU A 15 3.16 -1.12 6.25
N GLN A 16 4.16 -1.95 6.58
CA GLN A 16 4.85 -2.81 5.60
C GLN A 16 3.96 -3.88 4.94
N LEU A 17 2.74 -4.13 5.45
CA LEU A 17 1.80 -5.08 4.86
C LEU A 17 0.98 -4.48 3.72
N PHE A 18 0.95 -3.16 3.59
CA PHE A 18 0.23 -2.49 2.51
C PHE A 18 1.06 -2.51 1.22
N PRO A 19 0.41 -2.36 0.05
CA PRO A 19 1.11 -2.07 -1.18
C PRO A 19 2.06 -0.87 -1.05
N ILE A 20 3.17 -0.88 -1.79
CA ILE A 20 4.25 0.14 -1.72
C ILE A 20 3.71 1.55 -1.99
N THR A 21 2.73 1.69 -2.88
CA THR A 21 2.13 2.97 -3.25
C THR A 21 0.89 3.33 -2.43
N ALA A 22 0.56 2.56 -1.38
CA ALA A 22 -0.59 2.84 -0.54
C ALA A 22 -0.36 4.10 0.29
N GLU A 23 -1.29 5.05 0.19
CA GLU A 23 -1.18 6.34 0.87
C GLU A 23 -2.56 6.95 1.12
N VAL A 24 -2.66 7.74 2.17
CA VAL A 24 -3.85 8.56 2.44
C VAL A 24 -3.63 9.94 1.82
N ARG A 25 -4.52 10.35 0.91
CA ARG A 25 -4.52 11.67 0.28
C ARG A 25 -5.82 12.41 0.56
N PRO A 26 -5.83 13.76 0.58
CA PRO A 26 -7.08 14.50 0.61
C PRO A 26 -7.92 14.23 -0.65
N SER A 27 -9.19 13.89 -0.46
CA SER A 27 -10.17 13.69 -1.52
C SER A 27 -10.37 14.99 -2.30
N PRO A 28 -10.35 14.96 -3.64
CA PRO A 28 -10.64 16.13 -4.46
C PRO A 28 -12.08 16.67 -4.29
N ARG A 29 -13.00 15.86 -3.73
CA ARG A 29 -14.42 16.23 -3.61
C ARG A 29 -14.68 17.14 -2.42
N ASP A 30 -14.08 16.84 -1.27
CA ASP A 30 -14.39 17.49 0.01
C ASP A 30 -13.18 17.63 0.97
N GLY A 31 -11.98 17.21 0.55
CA GLY A 31 -10.77 17.25 1.35
C GLY A 31 -10.69 16.18 2.45
N SER A 32 -11.65 15.25 2.52
CA SER A 32 -11.62 14.12 3.45
C SER A 32 -10.46 13.17 3.15
N PRO A 33 -9.93 12.42 4.13
CA PRO A 33 -8.87 11.45 3.88
C PRO A 33 -9.39 10.28 3.02
N ALA A 34 -8.80 10.08 1.85
CA ALA A 34 -9.07 8.98 0.94
C ALA A 34 -7.86 8.05 0.84
N LEU A 35 -8.10 6.73 0.85
CA LEU A 35 -7.05 5.74 0.63
C LEU A 35 -6.82 5.58 -0.87
N THR A 36 -5.57 5.74 -1.29
CA THR A 36 -5.16 5.58 -2.67
C THR A 36 -4.09 4.50 -2.81
N VAL A 37 -4.10 3.79 -3.94
CA VAL A 37 -3.07 2.83 -4.34
C VAL A 37 -2.74 3.08 -5.81
N GLY A 38 -1.46 3.21 -6.15
CA GLY A 38 -1.02 3.58 -7.49
C GLY A 38 -1.55 4.94 -7.96
N GLY A 39 -1.91 5.83 -7.02
CA GLY A 39 -2.57 7.11 -7.31
C GLY A 39 -4.08 7.02 -7.57
N CYS A 40 -4.68 5.82 -7.52
CA CYS A 40 -6.12 5.63 -7.68
C CYS A 40 -6.86 5.66 -6.35
N ASP A 41 -7.93 6.44 -6.26
CA ASP A 41 -8.86 6.46 -5.13
C ASP A 41 -9.66 5.16 -5.05
N LEU A 42 -9.51 4.42 -3.95
CA LEU A 42 -10.15 3.11 -3.80
C LEU A 42 -11.68 3.19 -3.67
N ASP A 43 -12.23 4.26 -3.11
CA ASP A 43 -13.67 4.43 -3.00
C ASP A 43 -14.28 4.71 -4.39
N ALA A 44 -13.58 5.50 -5.20
CA ALA A 44 -13.98 5.74 -6.59
C ALA A 44 -13.95 4.44 -7.41
N LEU A 45 -12.90 3.62 -7.27
CA LEU A 45 -12.80 2.32 -7.94
C LEU A 45 -13.92 1.36 -7.49
N ALA A 46 -14.23 1.30 -6.19
CA ALA A 46 -15.31 0.45 -5.68
C ALA A 46 -16.69 0.89 -6.20
N HIS A 47 -16.91 2.20 -6.38
CA HIS A 47 -18.13 2.72 -6.97
C HIS A 47 -18.24 2.36 -8.46
N GLU A 48 -17.14 2.46 -9.21
CA GLU A 48 -17.11 2.21 -10.65
C GLU A 48 -17.20 0.71 -10.99
N TYR A 49 -16.46 -0.14 -10.28
CA TYR A 49 -16.30 -1.56 -10.61
C TYR A 49 -17.05 -2.51 -9.66
N GLY A 50 -17.63 -2.00 -8.58
CA GLY A 50 -18.32 -2.79 -7.56
C GLY A 50 -17.35 -3.53 -6.62
N THR A 51 -17.92 -4.34 -5.71
CA THR A 51 -17.15 -5.14 -4.74
C THR A 51 -17.65 -6.58 -4.69
N PRO A 52 -16.78 -7.59 -4.43
CA PRO A 52 -15.36 -7.46 -4.11
C PRO A 52 -14.50 -7.06 -5.33
N LEU A 53 -13.52 -6.18 -5.12
CA LEU A 53 -12.59 -5.70 -6.13
C LEU A 53 -11.15 -6.01 -5.72
N TYR A 54 -10.42 -6.69 -6.60
CA TYR A 54 -8.98 -6.92 -6.41
C TYR A 54 -8.19 -5.81 -7.08
N CYS A 55 -7.46 -5.03 -6.28
CA CYS A 55 -6.56 -4.00 -6.75
C CYS A 55 -5.11 -4.46 -6.57
N PHE A 56 -4.36 -4.54 -7.67
CA PHE A 56 -2.93 -4.83 -7.64
C PHE A 56 -2.13 -3.55 -7.82
N ASP A 57 -1.11 -3.37 -6.98
CA ASP A 57 -0.13 -2.29 -7.15
C ASP A 57 1.03 -2.76 -8.02
N ALA A 58 1.19 -2.13 -9.18
CA ALA A 58 2.25 -2.47 -10.12
C ALA A 58 3.64 -2.33 -9.49
N ALA A 59 3.89 -1.27 -8.71
CA ALA A 59 5.18 -1.06 -8.07
C ALA A 59 5.52 -2.17 -7.06
N THR A 60 4.53 -2.67 -6.32
CA THR A 60 4.69 -3.84 -5.44
C THR A 60 5.07 -5.09 -6.21
N LEU A 61 4.38 -5.38 -7.31
CA LEU A 61 4.67 -6.55 -8.15
C LEU A 61 6.06 -6.47 -8.78
N ASP A 62 6.43 -5.30 -9.31
CA ASP A 62 7.74 -5.06 -9.91
C ASP A 62 8.87 -5.21 -8.89
N ALA A 63 8.69 -4.65 -7.69
CA ALA A 63 9.66 -4.77 -6.60
C ALA A 63 9.87 -6.23 -6.18
N ALA A 64 8.80 -7.01 -6.07
CA ALA A 64 8.87 -8.43 -5.74
C ALA A 64 9.61 -9.23 -6.83
N ALA A 65 9.29 -8.98 -8.11
CA ALA A 65 9.95 -9.63 -9.23
C ALA A 65 11.44 -9.27 -9.31
N GLU A 66 11.80 -8.01 -9.08
CA GLU A 66 13.20 -7.56 -9.05
C GLU A 66 13.97 -8.15 -7.87
N GLN A 67 13.37 -8.18 -6.68
CA GLN A 67 13.98 -8.83 -5.52
C GLN A 67 14.27 -10.31 -5.81
N TYR A 68 13.33 -11.02 -6.42
CA TYR A 68 13.52 -12.41 -6.81
C TYR A 68 14.69 -12.59 -7.80
N ARG A 69 14.73 -11.77 -8.87
CA ARG A 69 15.83 -11.81 -9.85
C ARG A 69 17.20 -11.56 -9.22
N ARG A 70 17.31 -10.54 -8.35
CA ARG A 70 18.57 -10.22 -7.66
C ARG A 70 19.03 -11.36 -6.76
N SER A 71 18.11 -11.97 -6.02
CA SER A 71 18.43 -13.13 -5.19
C SER A 71 18.98 -14.27 -6.03
N LEU A 72 18.36 -14.60 -7.17
CA LEU A 72 18.86 -15.65 -8.05
C LEU A 72 20.23 -15.33 -8.67
N ALA A 73 20.50 -14.07 -9.02
CA ALA A 73 21.78 -13.68 -9.60
C ALA A 73 22.95 -13.67 -8.59
N ALA A 74 22.64 -13.62 -7.29
CA ALA A 74 23.63 -13.62 -6.21
C ALA A 74 24.02 -15.02 -5.70
N HIS A 75 23.48 -16.08 -6.31
CA HIS A 75 23.77 -17.49 -6.01
C HIS A 75 24.38 -18.19 -7.23
#